data_AF-A0A432QDG4-F1
#
_entry.id   AF-A0A432QDG4-F1
#
_cell.length_a   1.000
_cell.length_b   1.000
_cell.length_c   1.000
_cell.angle_alpha   90.00
_cell.angle_beta   90.00
_cell.angle_gamma   90.00
#
_symmetry.space_group_name_H-M   'P 1'
#
loop_
_entity.id
_entity.type
_entity.pdbx_description
1 polymer ?
#
loop_
_entity_poly.entity_id
_entity_poly.type
_entity_poly.pdbx_seq_one_letter_code
_entity_poly.pdbx_strand_id
1 'polypeptide(L)'
;MMSKYVNHLLCYGKGADTVYQQNAEHLRLDSASPDTVLPESSILLTGGFTTILTDSPYPVSPTLQLNGDLAAFNENEMAAIGRAELIRANSQSYRSYILEPDLRVAVLSTDSVALNAFIERYGSILHLEPLLIKEYAPGITTAQELDIRYSNGRYNCSFMVKQPVDHDACTYCGKCGPSCPENCLSEHLFLDFSQCTLCKACENACPEQAIDLHTVEKHDLVVPALLLLSGTEINFSSRINKEKIFSEKNLEHLFDTIYAAQVDEVITWNQDICQYSGRLGIGCDVCVSACEHQALTRDHNGITIHHTHCTECGDCLAGCPTGALQYTRFTDVEFIEYFSNITLQPGTTIVIGCEHDLHKFWWKNTNRSFANTLFLEYPVTSALSSMHLFFLFALGAARICILQHQEDIPALLQQQTNLVHSVLSALFGEEERIHILQPESLTKALSRPLQKKSLYPLYHDFSFTNRREKIAHILSFLCRQSKKKQVRLTGAPVAQFGNIHFDTDKCTLCNACVGECRISALTADSNNFAIHHKPVLCVQCGSCVELCPEDAITLQPGLSLSPTFFEEKKQAQAEPVHCIECGKVFGTKQSLTRVMTVLTKKNLWDSQNDLLSYCDTCRVVKIFEAHNK
;
A
#
# COMPACT_ATOMS: atom_id res chain seq x y z
N MET A 1 31.50 -17.36 -23.17
CA MET A 1 31.37 -17.86 -21.78
C MET A 1 29.93 -17.78 -21.23
N MET A 2 28.90 -17.59 -22.08
CA MET A 2 27.49 -17.46 -21.67
C MET A 2 26.65 -18.76 -21.84
N SER A 3 27.25 -19.88 -22.25
CA SER A 3 26.50 -21.07 -22.68
C SER A 3 26.34 -22.17 -21.61
N LYS A 4 26.48 -21.84 -20.30
CA LYS A 4 26.39 -22.82 -19.20
C LYS A 4 25.22 -22.62 -18.24
N TYR A 5 24.40 -21.58 -18.43
CA TYR A 5 23.40 -21.14 -17.42
C TYR A 5 21.96 -21.32 -17.86
N VAL A 6 21.72 -22.27 -18.77
CA VAL A 6 20.42 -22.45 -19.39
C VAL A 6 19.97 -23.89 -19.15
N ASN A 7 19.76 -24.23 -17.88
CA ASN A 7 19.05 -25.46 -17.52
C ASN A 7 17.56 -25.11 -17.50
N HIS A 8 16.95 -25.09 -18.68
CA HIS A 8 15.55 -24.78 -18.78
C HIS A 8 14.68 -25.97 -18.36
N LEU A 9 13.97 -25.86 -17.23
CA LEU A 9 12.71 -26.59 -17.05
C LEU A 9 11.63 -25.85 -17.84
N LEU A 10 11.56 -26.16 -19.15
CA LEU A 10 10.60 -25.58 -20.08
C LEU A 10 9.24 -26.24 -19.87
N CYS A 11 8.20 -25.42 -19.71
CA CYS A 11 6.82 -25.85 -19.85
C CYS A 11 6.39 -25.58 -21.29
N TYR A 12 6.11 -26.62 -22.08
CA TYR A 12 5.43 -26.52 -23.39
C TYR A 12 4.04 -27.16 -23.34
N GLY A 13 3.06 -26.52 -23.99
CA GLY A 13 1.79 -27.13 -24.39
C GLY A 13 0.73 -26.10 -24.85
N LYS A 14 -0.10 -26.45 -25.84
CA LYS A 14 -1.43 -25.86 -26.04
C LYS A 14 -2.45 -26.76 -25.36
N GLY A 15 -3.06 -26.29 -24.27
CA GLY A 15 -4.00 -27.08 -23.46
C GLY A 15 -3.35 -27.69 -22.20
N ALA A 16 -4.11 -28.52 -21.48
CA ALA A 16 -3.82 -28.99 -20.12
C ALA A 16 -2.61 -29.93 -19.96
N ASP A 17 -1.89 -30.25 -21.04
CA ASP A 17 -0.75 -31.17 -21.01
C ASP A 17 0.57 -30.39 -21.04
N THR A 18 1.20 -30.22 -19.88
CA THR A 18 2.52 -29.57 -19.74
C THR A 18 3.63 -30.62 -19.83
N VAL A 19 4.51 -30.52 -20.83
CA VAL A 19 5.68 -31.41 -20.97
C VAL A 19 6.92 -30.72 -20.40
N TYR A 20 7.61 -31.40 -19.48
CA TYR A 20 8.84 -30.95 -18.82
C TYR A 20 10.04 -31.76 -19.35
N GLN A 21 11.13 -31.09 -19.74
CA GLN A 21 12.38 -31.78 -20.12
C GLN A 21 13.47 -31.64 -19.05
N GLN A 22 14.25 -32.71 -18.90
CA GLN A 22 15.09 -33.02 -17.74
C GLN A 22 16.57 -33.05 -18.13
N ASN A 23 17.42 -32.62 -17.20
CA ASN A 23 18.84 -32.97 -17.08
C ASN A 23 19.87 -32.43 -18.09
N ALA A 24 20.99 -31.97 -17.53
CA ALA A 24 22.21 -31.60 -18.23
C ALA A 24 22.86 -32.74 -19.03
N GLU A 25 22.48 -34.01 -18.81
CA GLU A 25 22.93 -35.17 -19.61
C GLU A 25 22.05 -35.48 -20.83
N HIS A 26 20.78 -35.03 -20.87
CA HIS A 26 20.02 -34.97 -22.13
C HIS A 26 20.23 -33.65 -22.89
N LEU A 27 21.01 -32.75 -22.28
CA LEU A 27 21.76 -31.69 -22.95
C LEU A 27 23.20 -32.12 -23.32
N ARG A 28 23.57 -33.42 -23.16
CA ARG A 28 24.71 -33.97 -23.91
C ARG A 28 24.24 -34.42 -25.29
N LEU A 29 24.72 -33.65 -26.27
CA LEU A 29 24.70 -33.83 -27.71
C LEU A 29 25.32 -35.16 -28.22
N ASP A 30 25.15 -36.31 -27.54
CA ASP A 30 25.91 -37.52 -27.88
C ASP A 30 25.05 -38.72 -28.36
N SER A 31 23.75 -38.55 -28.61
CA SER A 31 23.01 -39.53 -29.44
C SER A 31 21.70 -39.05 -30.10
N ALA A 32 21.26 -37.82 -29.84
CA ALA A 32 20.27 -37.13 -30.67
C ALA A 32 20.95 -35.93 -31.33
N SER A 33 20.67 -35.75 -32.63
CA SER A 33 21.29 -34.74 -33.50
C SER A 33 21.44 -33.35 -32.84
N PRO A 34 22.56 -32.65 -33.05
CA PRO A 34 22.88 -31.37 -32.40
C PRO A 34 21.93 -30.18 -32.60
N ASP A 35 20.89 -30.34 -33.41
CA ASP A 35 20.11 -29.25 -33.98
C ASP A 35 18.65 -29.19 -33.48
N THR A 36 18.31 -29.85 -32.37
CA THR A 36 16.94 -29.77 -31.83
C THR A 36 16.74 -28.47 -31.03
N VAL A 37 16.81 -27.34 -31.73
CA VAL A 37 16.38 -26.03 -31.24
C VAL A 37 14.86 -26.10 -31.06
N LEU A 38 14.40 -26.02 -29.80
CA LEU A 38 12.96 -25.90 -29.54
C LEU A 38 12.47 -24.59 -30.14
N PRO A 39 11.37 -24.59 -30.93
CA PRO A 39 10.85 -23.36 -31.48
C PRO A 39 10.37 -22.47 -30.32
N GLU A 40 10.88 -21.23 -30.26
CA GLU A 40 10.56 -20.20 -29.26
C GLU A 40 9.08 -20.17 -28.85
N SER A 41 8.18 -20.35 -29.82
CA SER A 41 6.72 -20.48 -29.63
C SER A 41 6.23 -21.53 -28.59
N SER A 42 7.12 -22.39 -28.09
CA SER A 42 6.79 -23.49 -27.18
C SER A 42 7.10 -23.21 -25.70
N ILE A 43 7.82 -22.14 -25.37
CA ILE A 43 8.32 -21.87 -24.01
C ILE A 43 7.37 -20.93 -23.25
N LEU A 44 6.94 -21.33 -22.05
CA LEU A 44 6.02 -20.53 -21.21
C LEU A 44 6.66 -19.92 -19.96
N LEU A 45 7.75 -20.49 -19.45
CA LEU A 45 8.45 -20.04 -18.24
C LEU A 45 9.92 -20.46 -18.31
N THR A 46 10.84 -19.60 -17.87
CA THR A 46 12.28 -19.86 -17.84
C THR A 46 12.81 -19.76 -16.42
N GLY A 47 13.62 -20.73 -15.98
CA GLY A 47 14.41 -20.58 -14.75
C GLY A 47 15.52 -19.55 -14.94
N GLY A 48 15.68 -18.63 -13.99
CA GLY A 48 16.78 -17.68 -13.99
C GLY A 48 16.54 -16.49 -13.09
N PHE A 49 17.33 -15.43 -13.29
CA PHE A 49 17.22 -14.16 -12.57
C PHE A 49 17.00 -13.04 -13.60
N THR A 50 16.07 -12.12 -13.33
CA THR A 50 15.80 -10.97 -14.21
C THR A 50 17.03 -10.08 -14.38
N THR A 51 17.88 -10.02 -13.36
CA THR A 51 19.18 -9.32 -13.41
C THR A 51 20.20 -9.93 -14.38
N ILE A 52 20.02 -11.19 -14.79
CA ILE A 52 20.88 -11.86 -15.79
C ILE A 52 20.19 -11.93 -17.15
N LEU A 53 18.88 -12.15 -17.16
CA LEU A 53 18.06 -12.38 -18.35
C LEU A 53 17.13 -11.19 -18.63
N THR A 54 17.71 -9.99 -18.74
CA THR A 54 16.96 -8.73 -18.88
C THR A 54 16.06 -8.70 -20.11
N ASP A 55 16.50 -9.32 -21.21
CA ASP A 55 15.79 -9.34 -22.50
C ASP A 55 15.10 -10.69 -22.77
N SER A 56 14.77 -11.44 -21.71
CA SER A 56 14.06 -12.71 -21.86
C SER A 56 12.68 -12.48 -22.48
N PRO A 57 12.33 -13.13 -23.60
CA PRO A 57 10.99 -13.05 -24.17
C PRO A 57 9.94 -13.82 -23.36
N TYR A 58 10.37 -14.54 -22.30
CA TYR A 58 9.50 -15.32 -21.41
C TYR A 58 9.65 -14.87 -19.96
N PRO A 59 8.62 -15.08 -19.11
CA PRO A 59 8.73 -14.88 -17.68
C PRO A 59 9.90 -15.67 -17.08
N VAL A 60 10.61 -15.05 -16.14
CA VAL A 60 11.79 -15.61 -15.47
C VAL A 60 11.43 -15.98 -14.02
N SER A 61 11.79 -17.18 -13.57
CA SER A 61 11.55 -17.68 -12.22
C SER A 61 12.85 -18.00 -11.47
N PRO A 62 13.22 -17.18 -10.48
CA PRO A 62 14.33 -17.49 -9.56
C PRO A 62 14.03 -18.75 -8.73
N THR A 63 12.78 -18.94 -8.31
CA THR A 63 12.33 -20.15 -7.60
C THR A 63 12.68 -21.41 -8.38
N LEU A 64 12.38 -21.45 -9.68
CA LEU A 64 12.66 -22.62 -10.51
C LEU A 64 14.18 -22.86 -10.65
N GLN A 65 14.96 -21.79 -10.82
CA GLN A 65 16.42 -21.87 -10.90
C GLN A 65 17.04 -22.44 -9.62
N LEU A 66 16.70 -21.86 -8.47
CA LEU A 66 17.29 -22.28 -7.19
C LEU A 66 16.93 -23.72 -6.83
N ASN A 67 15.67 -24.13 -7.06
CA ASN A 67 15.27 -25.50 -6.75
C ASN A 67 15.88 -26.50 -7.73
N GLY A 68 16.07 -26.13 -9.00
CA GLY A 68 16.75 -26.99 -9.98
C GLY A 68 18.23 -27.21 -9.64
N ASP A 69 18.93 -26.17 -9.17
CA ASP A 69 20.36 -26.25 -8.93
C ASP A 69 20.74 -26.67 -7.50
N LEU A 70 19.98 -26.21 -6.50
CA LEU A 70 20.36 -26.31 -5.09
C LEU A 70 19.46 -27.24 -4.27
N ALA A 71 18.23 -27.51 -4.70
CA ALA A 71 17.37 -28.45 -3.99
C ALA A 71 17.56 -29.88 -4.50
N ALA A 72 17.21 -30.87 -3.68
CA ALA A 72 17.27 -32.29 -4.05
C ALA A 72 15.89 -32.82 -4.47
N PHE A 73 15.17 -32.06 -5.32
CA PHE A 73 13.84 -32.45 -5.81
C PHE A 73 13.93 -33.37 -7.02
N ASN A 74 12.99 -34.31 -7.10
CA ASN A 74 12.83 -35.14 -8.28
C ASN A 74 12.06 -34.40 -9.38
N GLU A 75 11.94 -35.06 -10.54
CA GLU A 75 11.37 -34.49 -11.75
C GLU A 75 9.90 -34.09 -11.60
N ASN A 76 9.11 -34.91 -10.90
CA ASN A 76 7.70 -34.62 -10.66
C ASN A 76 7.53 -33.42 -9.71
N GLU A 77 8.42 -33.30 -8.73
CA GLU A 77 8.44 -32.17 -7.79
C GLU A 77 8.85 -30.87 -8.50
N MET A 78 9.89 -30.92 -9.35
CA MET A 78 10.27 -29.75 -10.16
C MET A 78 9.19 -29.34 -11.15
N ALA A 79 8.48 -30.31 -11.76
CA ALA A 79 7.34 -30.03 -12.63
C ALA A 79 6.19 -29.36 -11.87
N ALA A 80 5.91 -29.80 -10.65
CA ALA A 80 4.91 -29.17 -9.78
C ALA A 80 5.27 -27.72 -9.43
N ILE A 81 6.52 -27.46 -9.07
CA ILE A 81 7.03 -26.10 -8.81
C ILE A 81 6.91 -25.22 -10.06
N GLY A 82 7.30 -25.74 -11.23
CA GLY A 82 7.18 -25.01 -12.50
C GLY A 82 5.74 -24.63 -12.86
N ARG A 83 4.76 -25.54 -12.67
CA ARG A 83 3.33 -25.20 -12.84
C ARG A 83 2.90 -24.10 -11.88
N ALA A 84 3.25 -24.23 -10.62
CA ALA A 84 2.87 -23.26 -9.58
C ALA A 84 3.45 -21.87 -9.88
N GLU A 85 4.71 -21.78 -10.31
CA GLU A 85 5.33 -20.51 -10.73
C GLU A 85 4.69 -19.92 -11.99
N LEU A 86 4.32 -20.75 -12.97
CA LEU A 86 3.64 -20.26 -14.18
C LEU A 86 2.24 -19.73 -13.86
N ILE A 87 1.48 -20.41 -13.00
CA ILE A 87 0.18 -19.94 -12.52
C ILE A 87 0.34 -18.60 -11.81
N ARG A 88 1.30 -18.50 -10.87
CA ARG A 88 1.63 -17.25 -10.17
C ARG A 88 2.00 -16.13 -11.13
N ALA A 89 2.84 -16.39 -12.12
CA ALA A 89 3.28 -15.36 -13.08
C ALA A 89 2.11 -14.86 -13.95
N ASN A 90 1.21 -15.76 -14.36
CA ASN A 90 0.05 -15.42 -15.19
C ASN A 90 -1.09 -14.74 -14.42
N SER A 91 -1.14 -14.88 -13.10
CA SER A 91 -2.21 -14.30 -12.27
C SER A 91 -1.91 -12.87 -11.81
N GLN A 92 -0.66 -12.41 -11.90
CA GLN A 92 -0.27 -11.04 -11.57
C GLN A 92 -1.00 -10.02 -12.45
N SER A 93 -1.74 -9.13 -11.81
CA SER A 93 -2.46 -8.05 -12.50
C SER A 93 -2.40 -6.76 -11.69
N TYR A 94 -1.80 -5.73 -12.27
CA TYR A 94 -1.75 -4.38 -11.72
C TYR A 94 -1.57 -3.37 -12.84
N ARG A 95 -1.94 -2.12 -12.56
CA ARG A 95 -1.70 -1.02 -13.48
C ARG A 95 -0.25 -0.58 -13.34
N SER A 96 0.42 -0.33 -14.45
CA SER A 96 1.75 0.28 -14.50
C SER A 96 1.71 1.48 -15.44
N TYR A 97 2.36 2.58 -15.05
CA TYR A 97 2.48 3.77 -15.88
C TYR A 97 3.75 4.56 -15.52
N ILE A 98 4.22 5.36 -16.47
CA ILE A 98 5.36 6.26 -16.27
C ILE A 98 4.80 7.64 -15.91
N LEU A 99 5.28 8.18 -14.79
CA LEU A 99 5.02 9.55 -14.39
C LEU A 99 6.19 10.41 -14.86
N GLU A 100 5.94 11.19 -15.91
CA GLU A 100 6.87 12.18 -16.42
C GLU A 100 6.85 13.43 -15.53
N PRO A 101 8.01 13.90 -15.05
CA PRO A 101 8.07 15.10 -14.22
C PRO A 101 7.86 16.37 -15.05
N ASP A 102 7.24 17.37 -14.43
CA ASP A 102 7.17 18.72 -14.99
C ASP A 102 8.51 19.42 -14.72
N LEU A 103 9.33 19.59 -15.75
CA LEU A 103 10.70 20.11 -15.65
C LEU A 103 10.79 21.65 -15.55
N ARG A 104 9.64 22.34 -15.45
CA ARG A 104 9.60 23.80 -15.43
C ARG A 104 10.06 24.37 -14.10
N VAL A 105 10.97 25.33 -14.13
CA VAL A 105 11.51 25.97 -12.92
C VAL A 105 11.58 27.47 -13.15
N ALA A 106 10.89 28.25 -12.31
CA ALA A 106 11.10 29.70 -12.32
C ALA A 106 12.41 30.02 -11.60
N VAL A 107 13.35 30.65 -12.31
CA VAL A 107 14.65 31.04 -11.76
C VAL A 107 14.63 32.52 -11.50
N LEU A 108 14.67 32.90 -10.22
CA LEU A 108 14.56 34.27 -9.79
C LEU A 108 15.93 34.80 -9.39
N SER A 109 16.28 35.96 -9.94
CA SER A 109 17.55 36.64 -9.69
C SER A 109 17.37 38.15 -9.54
N THR A 110 18.29 38.77 -8.82
CA THR A 110 18.49 40.23 -8.87
C THR A 110 19.68 40.64 -9.73
N ASP A 111 20.43 39.67 -10.26
CA ASP A 111 21.64 39.83 -11.07
C ASP A 111 21.46 39.10 -12.41
N SER A 112 21.49 39.86 -13.49
CA SER A 112 21.32 39.40 -14.86
C SER A 112 22.50 38.57 -15.39
N VAL A 113 23.73 38.84 -14.93
CA VAL A 113 24.92 38.07 -15.30
C VAL A 113 24.85 36.69 -14.66
N ALA A 114 24.50 36.62 -13.38
CA ALA A 114 24.32 35.36 -12.68
C ALA A 114 23.19 34.51 -13.30
N LEU A 115 22.07 35.15 -13.67
CA LEU A 115 20.94 34.48 -14.28
C LEU A 115 21.28 33.91 -15.66
N ASN A 116 21.94 34.69 -16.53
CA ASN A 116 22.39 34.21 -17.83
C ASN A 116 23.39 33.04 -17.71
N ALA A 117 24.36 33.16 -16.81
CA ALA A 117 25.31 32.07 -16.56
C ALA A 117 24.62 30.77 -16.08
N PHE A 118 23.52 30.91 -15.32
CA PHE A 118 22.71 29.77 -14.90
C PHE A 118 21.93 29.17 -16.08
N ILE A 119 21.30 29.99 -16.92
CA ILE A 119 20.57 29.56 -18.12
C ILE A 119 21.49 28.80 -19.07
N GLU A 120 22.66 29.34 -19.38
CA GLU A 120 23.64 28.69 -20.26
C GLU A 120 24.10 27.33 -19.73
N ARG A 121 24.21 27.19 -18.40
CA ARG A 121 24.68 25.96 -17.77
C ARG A 121 23.62 24.87 -17.71
N TYR A 122 22.35 25.23 -17.46
CA TYR A 122 21.30 24.26 -17.13
C TYR A 122 20.09 24.24 -18.08
N GLY A 123 20.00 25.16 -19.04
CA GLY A 123 18.86 25.27 -19.96
C GLY A 123 18.66 24.10 -20.92
N SER A 124 19.65 23.19 -21.03
CA SER A 124 19.51 21.93 -21.78
C SER A 124 18.94 20.78 -20.95
N ILE A 125 18.89 20.93 -19.63
CA ILE A 125 18.45 19.90 -18.68
C ILE A 125 17.08 20.27 -18.08
N LEU A 126 16.89 21.56 -17.79
CA LEU A 126 15.70 22.10 -17.15
C LEU A 126 14.96 23.04 -18.10
N HIS A 127 13.63 23.09 -17.98
CA HIS A 127 12.85 24.13 -18.63
C HIS A 127 12.84 25.36 -17.72
N LEU A 128 13.74 26.30 -17.99
CA LEU A 128 13.95 27.47 -17.15
C LEU A 128 13.02 28.62 -17.56
N GLU A 129 12.35 29.21 -16.59
CA GLU A 129 11.52 30.41 -16.71
C GLU A 129 12.23 31.55 -15.96
N PRO A 130 13.15 32.28 -16.61
CA PRO A 130 14.01 33.25 -15.93
C PRO A 130 13.27 34.55 -15.61
N LEU A 131 13.35 35.01 -14.36
CA LEU A 131 12.72 36.24 -13.87
C LEU A 131 13.73 37.12 -13.12
N LEU A 132 13.90 38.35 -13.58
CA LEU A 132 14.61 39.40 -12.83
C LEU A 132 13.64 40.17 -11.94
N ILE A 133 14.06 40.51 -10.72
CA ILE A 133 13.20 41.23 -9.75
C ILE A 133 13.61 42.70 -9.57
N LYS A 134 14.89 43.03 -9.75
CA LYS A 134 15.42 44.38 -9.47
C LYS A 134 16.14 45.00 -10.66
N GLU A 135 16.99 44.23 -11.31
CA GLU A 135 17.75 44.65 -12.48
C GLU A 135 16.94 44.42 -13.77
N TYR A 136 17.31 45.12 -14.83
CA TYR A 136 16.75 44.95 -16.17
C TYR A 136 17.84 44.45 -17.12
N ALA A 137 17.53 43.47 -17.97
CA ALA A 137 18.49 42.94 -18.94
C ALA A 137 17.82 42.53 -20.26
N PRO A 138 18.46 42.82 -21.42
CA PRO A 138 17.94 42.44 -22.73
C PRO A 138 17.59 40.96 -22.83
N GLY A 139 16.36 40.67 -23.26
CA GLY A 139 15.89 39.29 -23.49
C GLY A 139 15.52 38.52 -22.23
N ILE A 140 15.54 39.14 -21.04
CA ILE A 140 15.11 38.51 -19.79
C ILE A 140 13.91 39.26 -19.21
N THR A 141 12.87 38.52 -18.86
CA THR A 141 11.67 39.05 -18.23
C THR A 141 12.00 39.70 -16.88
N THR A 142 11.69 40.98 -16.74
CA THR A 142 11.83 41.71 -15.47
C THR A 142 10.45 41.87 -14.84
N ALA A 143 10.22 41.14 -13.75
CA ALA A 143 8.96 41.07 -13.03
C ALA A 143 8.82 42.23 -12.02
N GLN A 144 7.77 43.04 -12.19
CA GLN A 144 7.34 44.07 -11.24
C GLN A 144 6.10 43.60 -10.49
N GLU A 145 5.94 44.05 -9.24
CA GLU A 145 4.78 43.66 -8.40
C GLU A 145 4.56 42.13 -8.32
N LEU A 146 5.66 41.37 -8.24
CA LEU A 146 5.61 39.91 -8.20
C LEU A 146 4.91 39.38 -6.95
N ASP A 147 3.83 38.63 -7.16
CA ASP A 147 3.11 37.86 -6.14
C ASP A 147 3.26 36.36 -6.41
N ILE A 148 3.67 35.61 -5.40
CA ILE A 148 3.90 34.16 -5.49
C ILE A 148 2.99 33.44 -4.52
N ARG A 149 2.20 32.49 -5.05
CA ARG A 149 1.30 31.64 -4.27
C ARG A 149 1.54 30.17 -4.55
N TYR A 150 1.38 29.33 -3.54
CA TYR A 150 1.47 27.88 -3.69
C TYR A 150 0.09 27.22 -3.55
N SER A 151 -0.34 26.49 -4.57
CA SER A 151 -1.61 25.76 -4.56
C SER A 151 -1.54 24.53 -5.47
N ASN A 152 -2.25 23.46 -5.11
CA ASN A 152 -2.33 22.23 -5.91
C ASN A 152 -0.96 21.68 -6.35
N GLY A 153 0.05 21.75 -5.47
CA GLY A 153 1.38 21.21 -5.74
C GLY A 153 2.31 22.11 -6.59
N ARG A 154 1.86 23.30 -7.01
CA ARG A 154 2.55 24.22 -7.92
C ARG A 154 2.61 25.66 -7.38
N TYR A 155 3.59 26.42 -7.83
CA TYR A 155 3.71 27.86 -7.65
C TYR A 155 3.03 28.60 -8.80
N ASN A 156 2.20 29.57 -8.45
CA ASN A 156 1.65 30.56 -9.36
C ASN A 156 2.35 31.90 -9.08
N CYS A 157 3.09 32.39 -10.07
CA CYS A 157 3.83 33.65 -10.02
C CYS A 157 3.10 34.66 -10.91
N SER A 158 2.41 35.61 -10.28
CA SER A 158 1.72 36.71 -10.96
C SER A 158 2.60 37.95 -10.92
N PHE A 159 2.89 38.57 -12.06
CA PHE A 159 3.72 39.78 -12.11
C PHE A 159 3.36 40.68 -13.28
N MET A 160 3.79 41.94 -13.21
CA MET A 160 3.65 42.93 -14.25
C MET A 160 4.97 43.07 -15.02
N VAL A 161 4.90 43.15 -16.35
CA VAL A 161 6.04 43.43 -17.22
C VAL A 161 5.80 44.76 -17.93
N LYS A 162 6.83 45.61 -17.96
CA LYS A 162 6.77 46.81 -18.80
C LYS A 162 7.10 46.42 -20.24
N GLN A 163 6.10 46.49 -21.11
CA GLN A 163 6.23 46.22 -22.52
C GLN A 163 5.81 47.47 -23.30
N PRO A 164 6.70 48.45 -23.42
CA PRO A 164 6.34 49.74 -23.97
C PRO A 164 6.19 49.74 -25.48
N VAL A 165 6.67 48.71 -26.18
CA VAL A 165 6.60 48.61 -27.64
C VAL A 165 5.60 47.54 -28.02
N ASP A 166 4.57 47.93 -28.78
CA ASP A 166 3.66 47.01 -29.44
C ASP A 166 4.32 46.48 -30.72
N HIS A 167 4.70 45.20 -30.72
CA HIS A 167 5.37 44.57 -31.85
C HIS A 167 4.46 44.36 -33.06
N ASP A 168 3.14 44.26 -32.86
CA ASP A 168 2.18 44.11 -33.95
C ASP A 168 1.94 45.45 -34.67
N ALA A 169 2.01 46.56 -33.93
CA ALA A 169 1.89 47.91 -34.49
C ALA A 169 3.23 48.47 -35.03
N CYS A 170 4.38 47.99 -34.55
CA CYS A 170 5.68 48.56 -34.91
C CYS A 170 6.13 48.16 -36.33
N THR A 171 6.31 49.16 -37.21
CA THR A 171 6.84 48.96 -38.58
C THR A 171 8.38 48.93 -38.65
N TYR A 172 9.07 48.93 -37.51
CA TYR A 172 10.54 48.97 -37.42
C TYR A 172 11.19 50.15 -38.18
N CYS A 173 10.54 51.32 -38.21
CA CYS A 173 11.04 52.49 -38.96
C CYS A 173 12.29 53.17 -38.35
N GLY A 174 12.69 52.79 -37.13
CA GLY A 174 13.92 53.25 -36.45
C GLY A 174 13.91 54.69 -35.91
N LYS A 175 12.84 55.47 -36.10
CA LYS A 175 12.78 56.89 -35.66
C LYS A 175 12.91 57.08 -34.15
N CYS A 176 12.45 56.13 -33.37
CA CYS A 176 12.44 56.16 -31.91
C CYS A 176 13.85 56.06 -31.29
N GLY A 177 14.79 55.36 -31.94
CA GLY A 177 16.17 55.17 -31.49
C GLY A 177 16.93 56.50 -31.29
N PRO A 178 17.19 57.29 -32.35
CA PRO A 178 17.91 58.56 -32.24
C PRO A 178 17.12 59.64 -31.48
N SER A 179 15.81 59.44 -31.29
CA SER A 179 14.97 60.36 -30.51
C SER A 179 15.14 60.18 -29.01
N CYS A 180 15.74 59.08 -28.54
CA CYS A 180 15.98 58.85 -27.12
C CYS A 180 17.29 59.54 -26.68
N PRO A 181 17.25 60.61 -25.85
CA PRO A 181 18.46 61.34 -25.45
C PRO A 181 19.43 60.51 -24.63
N GLU A 182 18.88 59.60 -23.82
CA GLU A 182 19.61 58.69 -22.94
C GLU A 182 19.94 57.36 -23.64
N ASN A 183 19.61 57.21 -24.93
CA ASN A 183 19.85 56.01 -25.73
C ASN A 183 19.32 54.71 -25.10
N CYS A 184 18.15 54.77 -24.45
CA CYS A 184 17.58 53.63 -23.73
C CYS A 184 16.94 52.57 -24.62
N LEU A 185 16.66 52.85 -25.90
CA LEU A 185 15.96 51.92 -26.80
C LEU A 185 16.96 51.24 -27.74
N SER A 186 17.04 49.91 -27.70
CA SER A 186 17.92 49.12 -28.56
C SER A 186 17.31 48.82 -29.94
N GLU A 187 18.14 48.33 -30.86
CA GLU A 187 17.76 47.80 -32.17
C GLU A 187 16.81 46.60 -32.09
N HIS A 188 16.72 45.93 -30.95
CA HIS A 188 15.75 44.86 -30.70
C HIS A 188 14.42 45.39 -30.13
N LEU A 189 14.20 46.71 -30.18
CA LEU A 189 13.02 47.40 -29.66
C LEU A 189 12.84 47.26 -28.14
N PHE A 190 13.92 46.97 -27.43
CA PHE A 190 13.93 46.80 -25.97
C PHE A 190 14.31 48.13 -25.30
N LEU A 191 13.56 48.55 -24.26
CA LEU A 191 13.68 49.88 -23.63
C LEU A 191 14.17 49.79 -22.18
N ASP A 192 15.39 50.25 -21.93
CA ASP A 192 16.01 50.29 -20.60
C ASP A 192 15.42 51.36 -19.68
N PHE A 193 14.49 50.92 -18.84
CA PHE A 193 13.86 51.78 -17.83
C PHE A 193 14.77 52.18 -16.67
N SER A 194 15.94 51.55 -16.48
CA SER A 194 16.90 51.99 -15.46
C SER A 194 17.58 53.31 -15.83
N GLN A 195 17.68 53.58 -17.15
CA GLN A 195 18.27 54.79 -17.71
C GLN A 195 17.19 55.75 -18.26
N CYS A 196 15.98 55.25 -18.54
CA CYS A 196 14.91 56.06 -19.11
C CYS A 196 14.39 57.13 -18.13
N THR A 197 14.49 58.39 -18.53
CA THR A 197 13.94 59.54 -17.79
C THR A 197 12.44 59.76 -18.02
N LEU A 198 11.77 58.87 -18.78
CA LEU A 198 10.36 58.99 -19.18
C LEU A 198 10.03 60.30 -19.90
N CYS A 199 10.97 60.85 -20.68
CA CYS A 199 10.79 62.11 -21.42
C CYS A 199 9.80 62.04 -22.60
N LYS A 200 9.30 60.84 -22.95
CA LYS A 200 8.36 60.56 -24.05
C LYS A 200 8.85 60.91 -25.47
N ALA A 201 10.12 61.19 -25.66
CA ALA A 201 10.65 61.55 -26.98
C ALA A 201 10.50 60.42 -28.01
N CYS A 202 10.71 59.16 -27.61
CA CYS A 202 10.52 57.99 -28.47
C CYS A 202 9.03 57.73 -28.81
N GLU A 203 8.13 57.89 -27.83
CA GLU A 203 6.66 57.81 -27.98
C GLU A 203 6.17 58.84 -29.01
N ASN A 204 6.59 60.10 -28.88
CA ASN A 204 6.22 61.17 -29.81
C ASN A 204 6.81 61.00 -31.22
N ALA A 205 7.96 60.35 -31.34
CA ALA A 205 8.63 60.12 -32.62
C ALA A 205 8.06 58.92 -33.40
N CYS A 206 7.26 58.07 -32.76
CA CYS A 206 6.70 56.86 -33.35
C CYS A 206 5.45 57.19 -34.20
N PRO A 207 5.51 57.05 -35.54
CA PRO A 207 4.40 57.42 -36.41
C PRO A 207 3.19 56.49 -36.29
N GLU A 208 3.43 55.22 -35.97
CA GLU A 208 2.40 54.19 -35.80
C GLU A 208 1.83 54.15 -34.37
N GLN A 209 2.30 55.04 -33.49
CA GLN A 209 1.92 55.05 -32.06
C GLN A 209 2.19 53.71 -31.35
N ALA A 210 3.11 52.91 -31.88
CA ALA A 210 3.49 51.60 -31.35
C ALA A 210 4.32 51.65 -30.05
N ILE A 211 4.53 52.84 -29.46
CA ILE A 211 5.30 52.99 -28.21
C ILE A 211 4.42 53.71 -27.19
N ASP A 212 4.17 53.08 -26.05
CA ASP A 212 3.55 53.66 -24.86
C ASP A 212 4.37 53.30 -23.62
N LEU A 213 5.01 54.30 -23.01
CA LEU A 213 5.89 54.10 -21.85
C LEU A 213 5.15 53.68 -20.57
N HIS A 214 3.82 53.71 -20.56
CA HIS A 214 2.98 53.33 -19.42
C HIS A 214 2.37 51.94 -19.56
N THR A 215 2.49 51.28 -20.71
CA THR A 215 1.94 49.94 -20.92
C THR A 215 2.60 48.94 -19.98
N VAL A 216 1.75 48.28 -19.21
CA VAL A 216 2.12 47.18 -18.32
C VAL A 216 1.21 46.00 -18.61
N GLU A 217 1.84 44.86 -18.87
CA GLU A 217 1.13 43.61 -19.13
C GLU A 217 1.19 42.72 -17.89
N LYS A 218 0.06 42.08 -17.58
CA LYS A 218 -0.02 41.12 -16.49
C LYS A 218 0.30 39.72 -17.02
N HIS A 219 1.24 39.06 -16.39
CA HIS A 219 1.60 37.67 -16.66
C HIS A 219 1.33 36.78 -15.44
N ASP A 220 0.91 35.54 -15.72
CA ASP A 220 0.74 34.48 -14.73
C ASP A 220 1.55 33.25 -15.17
N LEU A 221 2.54 32.88 -14.37
CA LEU A 221 3.43 31.73 -14.61
C LEU A 221 3.16 30.62 -13.59
N VAL A 222 2.85 29.42 -14.07
CA VAL A 222 2.60 28.25 -13.21
C VAL A 222 3.70 27.21 -13.35
N VAL A 223 4.51 27.05 -12.30
CA VAL A 223 5.66 26.14 -12.26
C VAL A 223 5.62 25.20 -11.03
N PRO A 224 6.15 23.98 -11.12
CA PRO A 224 6.23 23.06 -9.99
C PRO A 224 7.26 23.49 -8.92
N ALA A 225 8.30 24.23 -9.29
CA ALA A 225 9.39 24.62 -8.41
C ALA A 225 9.90 26.05 -8.68
N LEU A 226 10.50 26.65 -7.64
CA LEU A 226 11.21 27.93 -7.73
C LEU A 226 12.69 27.71 -7.45
N LEU A 227 13.55 28.49 -8.08
CA LEU A 227 14.98 28.53 -7.78
C LEU A 227 15.41 29.97 -7.55
N LEU A 228 15.99 30.24 -6.38
CA LEU A 228 16.47 31.56 -6.00
C LEU A 228 18.00 31.61 -6.12
N LEU A 229 18.51 32.48 -7.00
CA LEU A 229 19.95 32.72 -7.10
C LEU A 229 20.46 33.57 -5.94
N SER A 230 21.75 33.44 -5.66
CA SER A 230 22.41 34.13 -4.54
C SER A 230 22.08 35.63 -4.49
N GLY A 231 21.66 36.11 -3.30
CA GLY A 231 21.26 37.51 -3.09
C GLY A 231 19.79 37.84 -3.39
N THR A 232 19.02 36.86 -3.86
CA THR A 232 17.59 37.01 -4.14
C THR A 232 16.75 36.68 -2.90
N GLU A 233 16.09 37.68 -2.33
CA GLU A 233 15.13 37.52 -1.24
C GLU A 233 13.72 37.87 -1.72
N ILE A 234 12.75 36.99 -1.42
CA ILE A 234 11.35 37.15 -1.82
C ILE A 234 10.45 37.03 -0.60
N ASN A 235 9.50 37.97 -0.48
CA ASN A 235 8.44 37.90 0.50
C ASN A 235 7.26 37.12 -0.08
N PHE A 236 6.90 36.00 0.56
CA PHE A 236 5.78 35.18 0.14
C PHE A 236 4.49 35.64 0.81
N SER A 237 3.40 35.76 0.04
CA SER A 237 2.11 36.26 0.51
C SER A 237 1.22 35.18 1.15
N SER A 238 1.59 33.90 1.07
CA SER A 238 0.74 32.75 1.44
C SER A 238 1.52 31.55 1.98
N ARG A 239 0.84 30.42 2.25
CA ARG A 239 1.45 29.16 2.71
C ARG A 239 2.41 28.64 1.63
N ILE A 240 3.70 28.51 1.96
CA ILE A 240 4.75 28.04 1.04
C ILE A 240 5.10 26.57 1.25
N ASN A 241 5.63 25.93 0.22
CA ASN A 241 6.28 24.62 0.33
C ASN A 241 7.80 24.77 0.13
N LYS A 242 8.54 24.90 1.25
CA LYS A 242 9.99 25.12 1.24
C LYS A 242 10.78 24.01 0.53
N GLU A 243 10.26 22.78 0.50
CA GLU A 243 10.92 21.65 -0.17
C GLU A 243 10.94 21.79 -1.69
N LYS A 244 10.08 22.66 -2.25
CA LYS A 244 10.03 22.98 -3.68
C LYS A 244 10.64 24.35 -4.02
N ILE A 245 11.42 24.91 -3.11
CA ILE A 245 12.19 26.15 -3.32
C ILE A 245 13.67 25.78 -3.21
N PHE A 246 14.38 25.95 -4.32
CA PHE A 246 15.77 25.58 -4.47
C PHE A 246 16.65 26.81 -4.57
N SER A 247 17.94 26.57 -4.48
CA SER A 247 19.03 27.52 -4.59
C SER A 247 20.22 26.78 -5.21
N GLU A 248 21.28 27.52 -5.54
CA GLU A 248 22.51 26.94 -6.07
C GLU A 248 23.18 25.94 -5.10
N LYS A 249 22.82 25.96 -3.81
CA LYS A 249 23.40 25.11 -2.76
C LYS A 249 22.71 23.76 -2.59
N ASN A 250 21.51 23.59 -3.15
CA ASN A 250 20.70 22.38 -3.02
C ASN A 250 20.10 21.97 -4.36
N LEU A 251 20.85 22.25 -5.44
CA LEU A 251 20.44 21.97 -6.81
C LEU A 251 20.34 20.47 -7.09
N GLU A 252 21.14 19.67 -6.40
CA GLU A 252 21.07 18.21 -6.41
C GLU A 252 19.67 17.70 -6.07
N HIS A 253 18.99 18.31 -5.08
CA HIS A 253 17.63 17.94 -4.70
C HIS A 253 16.59 18.32 -5.75
N LEU A 254 16.86 19.34 -6.56
CA LEU A 254 16.02 19.63 -7.73
C LEU A 254 16.21 18.53 -8.78
N PHE A 255 17.45 18.10 -9.03
CA PHE A 255 17.73 17.03 -9.99
C PHE A 255 17.18 15.67 -9.55
N ASP A 256 17.04 15.40 -8.25
CA ASP A 256 16.36 14.20 -7.78
C ASP A 256 14.89 14.12 -8.24
N THR A 257 14.29 15.25 -8.64
CA THR A 257 12.88 15.35 -9.05
C THR A 257 12.64 15.33 -10.57
N ILE A 258 13.70 15.28 -11.39
CA ILE A 258 13.59 15.41 -12.86
C ILE A 258 13.53 14.08 -13.62
N TYR A 259 13.56 12.94 -12.91
CA TYR A 259 13.51 11.64 -13.54
C TYR A 259 12.09 11.11 -13.65
N ALA A 260 11.79 10.50 -14.79
CA ALA A 260 10.57 9.73 -14.97
C ALA A 260 10.52 8.58 -13.96
N ALA A 261 9.38 8.43 -13.28
CA ALA A 261 9.18 7.38 -12.31
C ALA A 261 8.17 6.36 -12.86
N GLN A 262 8.57 5.08 -12.93
CA GLN A 262 7.59 4.01 -13.13
C GLN A 262 6.80 3.81 -11.82
N VAL A 263 5.48 3.84 -11.94
CA VAL A 263 4.56 3.60 -10.83
C VAL A 263 3.77 2.33 -11.12
N ASP A 264 3.95 1.32 -10.28
CA ASP A 264 3.20 0.08 -10.31
C ASP A 264 2.17 0.06 -9.17
N GLU A 265 0.89 -0.06 -9.50
CA GLU A 265 -0.22 -0.07 -8.54
C GLU A 265 -0.41 -1.47 -7.91
N VAL A 266 0.57 -1.94 -7.15
CA VAL A 266 0.64 -3.35 -6.69
C VAL A 266 -0.04 -3.66 -5.35
N ILE A 267 -0.58 -2.63 -4.69
CA ILE A 267 -1.30 -2.79 -3.43
C ILE A 267 -2.76 -2.49 -3.69
N THR A 268 -3.64 -3.43 -3.36
CA THR A 268 -5.09 -3.22 -3.47
C THR A 268 -5.74 -3.19 -2.10
N TRP A 269 -6.92 -2.57 -2.03
CA TRP A 269 -7.70 -2.46 -0.80
C TRP A 269 -9.13 -2.97 -1.02
N ASN A 270 -9.57 -3.89 -0.16
CA ASN A 270 -10.93 -4.42 -0.11
C ASN A 270 -11.65 -3.87 1.13
N GLN A 271 -12.63 -2.99 0.90
CA GLN A 271 -13.43 -2.35 1.94
C GLN A 271 -14.33 -3.31 2.71
N ASP A 272 -14.81 -4.39 2.09
CA ASP A 272 -15.77 -5.33 2.66
C ASP A 272 -15.19 -6.10 3.85
N ILE A 273 -13.88 -6.35 3.84
CA ILE A 273 -13.17 -7.04 4.92
C ILE A 273 -12.25 -6.09 5.72
N CYS A 274 -12.24 -4.79 5.40
CA CYS A 274 -11.50 -3.79 6.15
C CYS A 274 -12.29 -3.36 7.40
N GLN A 275 -11.66 -3.43 8.59
CA GLN A 275 -12.30 -2.99 9.85
C GLN A 275 -12.14 -1.49 10.13
N TYR A 276 -11.56 -0.72 9.22
CA TYR A 276 -11.60 0.74 9.30
C TYR A 276 -12.91 1.26 8.72
N SER A 277 -13.57 2.16 9.45
CA SER A 277 -14.78 2.83 9.01
C SER A 277 -14.50 4.28 8.69
N GLY A 278 -14.34 4.61 7.40
CA GLY A 278 -14.12 6.00 6.96
C GLY A 278 -15.25 6.94 7.39
N ARG A 279 -16.50 6.49 7.27
CA ARG A 279 -17.70 7.24 7.66
C ARG A 279 -17.71 7.66 9.14
N LEU A 280 -17.21 6.80 10.01
CA LEU A 280 -17.24 7.00 11.46
C LEU A 280 -15.90 7.50 12.00
N GLY A 281 -14.79 7.31 11.27
CA GLY A 281 -13.44 7.64 11.72
C GLY A 281 -12.86 6.66 12.75
N ILE A 282 -13.41 5.44 12.85
CA ILE A 282 -13.09 4.47 13.91
C ILE A 282 -12.64 3.12 13.36
N GLY A 283 -11.93 2.33 14.17
CA GLY A 283 -11.55 0.95 13.88
C GLY A 283 -10.06 0.75 13.62
N CYS A 284 -9.72 -0.30 12.87
CA CYS A 284 -8.32 -0.73 12.68
C CYS A 284 -7.56 0.24 11.75
N ASP A 285 -6.40 0.75 12.17
CA ASP A 285 -5.56 1.66 11.38
C ASP A 285 -4.09 1.21 11.27
N VAL A 286 -3.81 -0.08 11.54
CA VAL A 286 -2.44 -0.65 11.54
C VAL A 286 -1.68 -0.37 10.25
N CYS A 287 -2.33 -0.46 9.09
CA CYS A 287 -1.67 -0.22 7.81
C CYS A 287 -1.21 1.24 7.62
N VAL A 288 -2.01 2.20 8.09
CA VAL A 288 -1.70 3.62 8.02
C VAL A 288 -0.58 3.94 9.01
N SER A 289 -0.68 3.43 10.24
CA SER A 289 0.35 3.59 11.27
C SER A 289 1.69 2.97 10.89
N ALA A 290 1.69 1.93 10.07
CA ALA A 290 2.90 1.26 9.58
C ALA A 290 3.54 1.93 8.36
N CYS A 291 2.85 2.86 7.69
CA CYS A 291 3.32 3.43 6.45
C CYS A 291 4.23 4.64 6.69
N GLU A 292 5.55 4.42 6.75
CA GLU A 292 6.54 5.48 6.93
C GLU A 292 6.63 6.45 5.74
N HIS A 293 6.14 6.02 4.56
CA HIS A 293 6.15 6.79 3.32
C HIS A 293 4.89 7.62 3.09
N GLN A 294 3.92 7.57 4.02
CA GLN A 294 2.64 8.29 3.89
C GLN A 294 1.88 7.96 2.59
N ALA A 295 2.11 6.77 2.04
CA ALA A 295 1.38 6.24 0.89
C ALA A 295 -0.05 5.81 1.27
N LEU A 296 -0.31 5.58 2.55
CA LEU A 296 -1.63 5.20 3.06
C LEU A 296 -2.20 6.31 3.94
N THR A 297 -3.39 6.76 3.62
CA THR A 297 -4.10 7.80 4.39
C THR A 297 -5.53 7.39 4.69
N ARG A 298 -6.14 8.07 5.67
CA ARG A 298 -7.54 7.88 6.05
C ARG A 298 -8.38 9.02 5.51
N ASP A 299 -9.53 8.69 4.94
CA ASP A 299 -10.55 9.66 4.56
C ASP A 299 -11.96 9.18 4.98
N HIS A 300 -12.98 9.92 4.55
CA HIS A 300 -14.38 9.59 4.83
C HIS A 300 -14.88 8.33 4.10
N ASN A 301 -14.17 7.88 3.06
CA ASN A 301 -14.50 6.69 2.27
C ASN A 301 -13.76 5.44 2.79
N GLY A 302 -12.64 5.62 3.47
CA GLY A 302 -11.89 4.53 4.10
C GLY A 302 -10.39 4.78 4.04
N ILE A 303 -9.68 3.84 3.41
CA ILE A 303 -8.23 3.89 3.23
C ILE A 303 -7.94 4.32 1.79
N THR A 304 -7.13 5.36 1.62
CA THR A 304 -6.66 5.85 0.32
C THR A 304 -5.20 5.45 0.13
N ILE A 305 -4.88 4.89 -1.05
CA ILE A 305 -3.52 4.50 -1.43
C ILE A 305 -2.98 5.51 -2.45
N HIS A 306 -1.92 6.23 -2.09
CA HIS A 306 -1.15 7.11 -2.96
C HIS A 306 0.01 6.31 -3.56
N HIS A 307 -0.22 5.65 -4.69
CA HIS A 307 0.76 4.76 -5.33
C HIS A 307 2.08 5.46 -5.69
N THR A 308 2.04 6.77 -5.94
CA THR A 308 3.24 7.59 -6.22
C THR A 308 4.16 7.75 -5.01
N HIS A 309 3.70 7.47 -3.78
CA HIS A 309 4.52 7.49 -2.57
C HIS A 309 4.90 6.08 -2.09
N CYS A 310 4.34 5.03 -2.72
CA CYS A 310 4.56 3.66 -2.31
C CYS A 310 5.94 3.18 -2.78
N THR A 311 6.75 2.65 -1.85
CA THR A 311 8.07 2.06 -2.13
C THR A 311 8.04 0.54 -2.20
N GLU A 312 6.84 -0.06 -2.17
CA GLU A 312 6.62 -1.50 -2.07
C GLU A 312 7.29 -2.14 -0.83
N CYS A 313 7.45 -1.43 0.30
CA CYS A 313 8.15 -1.98 1.48
C CYS A 313 7.47 -3.18 2.16
N GLY A 314 6.16 -3.38 1.96
CA GLY A 314 5.42 -4.56 2.43
C GLY A 314 4.84 -4.49 3.85
N ASP A 315 5.20 -3.52 4.68
CA ASP A 315 4.78 -3.49 6.09
C ASP A 315 3.26 -3.42 6.28
N CYS A 316 2.59 -2.56 5.53
CA CYS A 316 1.13 -2.45 5.56
C CYS A 316 0.42 -3.76 5.18
N LEU A 317 1.04 -4.55 4.29
CA LEU A 317 0.55 -5.85 3.86
C LEU A 317 0.70 -6.85 5.02
N ALA A 318 1.88 -6.99 5.62
CA ALA A 318 2.08 -7.91 6.75
C ALA A 318 1.22 -7.56 7.97
N GLY A 319 1.04 -6.26 8.23
CA GLY A 319 0.26 -5.75 9.36
C GLY A 319 -1.25 -5.93 9.21
N CYS A 320 -1.79 -6.06 7.99
CA CYS A 320 -3.23 -6.14 7.76
C CYS A 320 -3.80 -7.49 8.26
N PRO A 321 -4.60 -7.51 9.35
CA PRO A 321 -4.99 -8.75 10.01
C PRO A 321 -6.08 -9.53 9.27
N THR A 322 -6.86 -8.83 8.45
CA THR A 322 -7.96 -9.43 7.66
C THR A 322 -7.53 -9.80 6.25
N GLY A 323 -6.42 -9.24 5.76
CA GLY A 323 -6.07 -9.30 4.33
C GLY A 323 -6.90 -8.33 3.48
N ALA A 324 -7.43 -7.26 4.07
CA ALA A 324 -8.05 -6.18 3.31
C ALA A 324 -7.06 -5.48 2.38
N LEU A 325 -5.77 -5.44 2.73
CA LEU A 325 -4.70 -5.06 1.80
C LEU A 325 -4.09 -6.32 1.19
N GLN A 326 -3.99 -6.37 -0.14
CA GLN A 326 -3.42 -7.48 -0.89
C GLN A 326 -2.25 -7.02 -1.77
N TYR A 327 -1.28 -7.93 -1.95
CA TYR A 327 -0.11 -7.70 -2.80
C TYR A 327 -0.33 -8.37 -4.15
N THR A 328 -0.57 -7.61 -5.22
CA THR A 328 -0.97 -8.17 -6.52
C THR A 328 0.16 -8.95 -7.22
N ARG A 329 1.41 -8.82 -6.78
CA ARG A 329 2.52 -9.65 -7.27
C ARG A 329 2.48 -11.08 -6.72
N PHE A 330 1.90 -11.27 -5.53
CA PHE A 330 1.71 -12.58 -4.91
C PHE A 330 0.65 -12.49 -3.79
N THR A 331 -0.62 -12.55 -4.18
CA THR A 331 -1.77 -12.41 -3.29
C THR A 331 -1.89 -13.60 -2.33
N ASP A 332 -2.67 -13.44 -1.26
CA ASP A 332 -2.90 -14.54 -0.33
C ASP A 332 -3.56 -15.75 -1.00
N VAL A 333 -4.49 -15.52 -1.95
CA VAL A 333 -5.18 -16.59 -2.69
C VAL A 333 -4.16 -17.37 -3.52
N GLU A 334 -3.34 -16.67 -4.29
CA GLU A 334 -2.29 -17.28 -5.12
C GLU A 334 -1.26 -18.00 -4.25
N PHE A 335 -0.94 -17.50 -3.05
CA PHE A 335 -0.04 -18.19 -2.13
C PHE A 335 -0.61 -19.54 -1.67
N ILE A 336 -1.91 -19.58 -1.33
CA ILE A 336 -2.57 -20.85 -0.98
C ILE A 336 -2.61 -21.80 -2.20
N GLU A 337 -2.96 -21.27 -3.38
CA GLU A 337 -3.03 -22.04 -4.64
C GLU A 337 -1.65 -22.59 -5.04
N TYR A 338 -0.58 -21.82 -4.85
CA TYR A 338 0.79 -22.21 -5.13
C TYR A 338 1.16 -23.49 -4.39
N PHE A 339 0.89 -23.53 -3.08
CA PHE A 339 1.16 -24.71 -2.26
C PHE A 339 0.10 -25.81 -2.37
N SER A 340 -1.04 -25.55 -3.05
CA SER A 340 -1.97 -26.63 -3.42
C SER A 340 -1.43 -27.48 -4.58
N ASN A 341 -0.55 -26.88 -5.40
CA ASN A 341 0.10 -27.54 -6.54
C ASN A 341 1.41 -28.25 -6.18
N ILE A 342 1.96 -28.02 -4.97
CA ILE A 342 3.25 -28.58 -4.52
C ILE A 342 3.04 -29.43 -3.27
N THR A 343 3.55 -30.66 -3.29
CA THR A 343 3.54 -31.53 -2.10
C THR A 343 4.80 -31.30 -1.26
N LEU A 344 4.64 -30.70 -0.08
CA LEU A 344 5.74 -30.58 0.88
C LEU A 344 5.93 -31.88 1.67
N GLN A 345 7.18 -32.35 1.73
CA GLN A 345 7.51 -33.50 2.58
C GLN A 345 7.56 -33.06 4.05
N PRO A 346 7.05 -33.85 5.00
CA PRO A 346 7.24 -33.58 6.42
C PRO A 346 8.74 -33.48 6.73
N GLY A 347 9.19 -32.28 7.09
CA GLY A 347 10.59 -32.02 7.41
C GLY A 347 11.19 -30.89 6.58
N THR A 348 10.47 -30.39 5.56
CA THR A 348 11.03 -29.45 4.60
C THR A 348 11.46 -28.14 5.27
N THR A 349 12.68 -27.69 5.00
CA THR A 349 13.06 -26.30 5.28
C THR A 349 12.61 -25.43 4.11
N ILE A 350 11.87 -24.35 4.38
CA ILE A 350 11.47 -23.40 3.34
C ILE A 350 12.34 -22.16 3.47
N VAL A 351 13.04 -21.81 2.40
CA VAL A 351 13.84 -20.59 2.29
C VAL A 351 13.06 -19.61 1.44
N ILE A 352 12.72 -18.46 1.99
CA ILE A 352 11.96 -17.40 1.29
C ILE A 352 12.86 -16.18 1.17
N GLY A 353 12.98 -15.59 -0.01
CA GLY A 353 13.78 -14.39 -0.24
C GLY A 353 13.32 -13.62 -1.46
N CYS A 354 13.65 -12.34 -1.56
CA CYS A 354 13.50 -11.61 -2.81
C CYS A 354 14.53 -12.08 -3.83
N GLU A 355 14.35 -11.74 -5.11
CA GLU A 355 15.28 -12.14 -6.18
C GLU A 355 16.74 -11.79 -5.83
N HIS A 356 17.00 -10.57 -5.34
CA HIS A 356 18.35 -10.12 -4.99
C HIS A 356 19.04 -11.05 -3.98
N ASP A 357 18.35 -11.36 -2.88
CA ASP A 357 18.89 -12.17 -1.79
C ASP A 357 19.11 -13.62 -2.20
N LEU A 358 18.16 -14.18 -2.96
CA LEU A 358 18.26 -15.53 -3.49
C LEU A 358 19.35 -15.65 -4.55
N HIS A 359 19.50 -14.66 -5.43
CA HIS A 359 20.56 -14.61 -6.43
C HIS A 359 21.94 -14.60 -5.77
N LYS A 360 22.13 -13.72 -4.77
CA LYS A 360 23.38 -13.63 -3.99
C LYS A 360 23.72 -14.95 -3.30
N PHE A 361 22.72 -15.63 -2.74
CA PHE A 361 22.90 -16.94 -2.12
C PHE A 361 23.27 -18.01 -3.16
N TRP A 362 22.52 -18.07 -4.26
CA TRP A 362 22.70 -19.03 -5.34
C TRP A 362 24.11 -18.96 -5.93
N TRP A 363 24.58 -17.76 -6.28
CA TRP A 363 25.89 -17.53 -6.88
C TRP A 363 27.04 -18.15 -6.06
N LYS A 364 26.95 -18.09 -4.72
CA LYS A 364 27.98 -18.60 -3.80
C LYS A 364 27.90 -20.10 -3.55
N ASN A 365 26.78 -20.76 -3.90
CA ASN A 365 26.48 -22.13 -3.48
C ASN A 365 26.16 -23.08 -4.66
N THR A 366 26.42 -22.69 -5.91
CA THR A 366 26.15 -23.49 -7.12
C THR A 366 26.74 -24.91 -7.13
N ASN A 367 27.77 -25.19 -6.31
CA ASN A 367 28.37 -26.52 -6.17
C ASN A 367 27.80 -27.32 -4.99
N ARG A 368 26.66 -26.92 -4.41
CA ARG A 368 26.05 -27.55 -3.23
C ARG A 368 24.62 -27.96 -3.53
N SER A 369 24.18 -29.03 -2.87
CA SER A 369 22.78 -29.43 -2.83
C SER A 369 22.30 -29.50 -1.38
N PHE A 370 21.09 -29.04 -1.14
CA PHE A 370 20.42 -28.98 0.16
C PHE A 370 19.20 -29.89 0.13
N ALA A 371 19.32 -31.04 0.80
CA ALA A 371 18.22 -32.00 0.89
C ALA A 371 17.01 -31.41 1.63
N ASN A 372 15.81 -31.79 1.20
CA ASN A 372 14.54 -31.41 1.82
C ASN A 372 14.43 -29.89 2.07
N THR A 373 14.85 -29.09 1.10
CA THR A 373 14.82 -27.63 1.16
C THR A 373 14.08 -27.10 -0.06
N LEU A 374 13.05 -26.29 0.17
CA LEU A 374 12.35 -25.55 -0.88
C LEU A 374 12.83 -24.10 -0.85
N PHE A 375 13.31 -23.59 -1.97
CA PHE A 375 13.55 -22.15 -2.16
C PHE A 375 12.31 -21.52 -2.78
N LEU A 376 11.90 -20.35 -2.31
CA LEU A 376 10.75 -19.62 -2.83
C LEU A 376 11.11 -18.14 -2.97
N GLU A 377 11.02 -17.63 -4.19
CA GLU A 377 11.05 -16.20 -4.46
C GLU A 377 9.75 -15.56 -3.96
N TYR A 378 9.90 -14.55 -3.12
CA TYR A 378 8.81 -13.69 -2.70
C TYR A 378 9.30 -12.24 -2.83
N PRO A 379 8.69 -11.42 -3.71
CA PRO A 379 9.31 -10.15 -4.13
C PRO A 379 9.66 -9.22 -2.97
N VAL A 380 8.80 -9.19 -1.94
CA VAL A 380 8.98 -8.39 -0.73
C VAL A 380 8.70 -9.25 0.49
N THR A 381 9.75 -9.81 1.10
CA THR A 381 9.64 -10.72 2.25
C THR A 381 8.96 -10.09 3.46
N SER A 382 9.10 -8.78 3.65
CA SER A 382 8.42 -7.99 4.69
C SER A 382 6.90 -8.02 4.59
N ALA A 383 6.32 -8.34 3.43
CA ALA A 383 4.87 -8.47 3.26
C ALA A 383 4.31 -9.80 3.79
N LEU A 384 5.17 -10.76 4.19
CA LEU A 384 4.74 -12.03 4.75
C LEU A 384 3.99 -11.84 6.06
N SER A 385 2.75 -12.33 6.12
CA SER A 385 1.94 -12.35 7.32
C SER A 385 2.07 -13.67 8.10
N SER A 386 1.64 -13.67 9.35
CA SER A 386 1.51 -14.89 10.15
C SER A 386 0.58 -15.94 9.51
N MET A 387 -0.38 -15.55 8.65
CA MET A 387 -1.21 -16.49 7.90
C MET A 387 -0.34 -17.39 7.01
N HIS A 388 0.55 -16.79 6.21
CA HIS A 388 1.48 -17.52 5.35
C HIS A 388 2.35 -18.48 6.18
N LEU A 389 2.93 -17.97 7.26
CA LEU A 389 3.85 -18.75 8.10
C LEU A 389 3.15 -19.92 8.79
N PHE A 390 1.98 -19.70 9.40
CA PHE A 390 1.17 -20.78 10.00
C PHE A 390 0.78 -21.82 8.96
N PHE A 391 0.39 -21.39 7.76
CA PHE A 391 -0.01 -22.27 6.68
C PHE A 391 1.15 -23.20 6.27
N LEU A 392 2.35 -22.66 6.07
CA LEU A 392 3.54 -23.45 5.75
C LEU A 392 3.87 -24.50 6.82
N PHE A 393 3.78 -24.16 8.11
CA PHE A 393 3.95 -25.15 9.17
C PHE A 393 2.85 -26.22 9.15
N ALA A 394 1.60 -25.84 8.89
CA ALA A 394 0.48 -26.77 8.80
C ALA A 394 0.61 -27.73 7.61
N LEU A 395 1.27 -27.32 6.53
CA LEU A 395 1.63 -28.16 5.39
C LEU A 395 2.87 -29.05 5.62
N GLY A 396 3.55 -28.92 6.76
CA GLY A 396 4.64 -29.82 7.15
C GLY A 396 6.03 -29.21 7.14
N ALA A 397 6.17 -27.89 6.94
CA ALA A 397 7.45 -27.21 7.04
C ALA A 397 8.08 -27.46 8.43
N ALA A 398 9.36 -27.83 8.44
CA ALA A 398 10.15 -28.01 9.66
C ALA A 398 10.75 -26.69 10.15
N ARG A 399 11.13 -25.82 9.23
CA ARG A 399 11.83 -24.57 9.50
C ARG A 399 11.55 -23.61 8.35
N ILE A 400 11.44 -22.34 8.66
CA ILE A 400 11.31 -21.27 7.66
C ILE A 400 12.50 -20.33 7.83
N CYS A 401 13.26 -20.12 6.77
CA CYS A 401 14.34 -19.13 6.73
C CYS A 401 13.91 -18.00 5.80
N ILE A 402 13.75 -16.79 6.33
CA ILE A 402 13.41 -15.60 5.56
C ILE A 402 14.71 -14.83 5.34
N LEU A 403 15.06 -14.58 4.08
CA LEU A 403 16.25 -13.82 3.72
C LEU A 403 15.94 -12.33 3.71
N GLN A 404 16.89 -11.55 4.22
CA GLN A 404 16.85 -10.09 4.22
C GLN A 404 18.28 -9.56 4.08
N HIS A 405 18.56 -8.74 3.07
CA HIS A 405 19.84 -8.04 2.92
C HIS A 405 20.00 -6.84 3.87
N GLN A 406 18.90 -6.21 4.29
CA GLN A 406 18.94 -5.08 5.22
C GLN A 406 19.33 -5.56 6.63
N GLU A 407 20.19 -4.80 7.32
CA GLU A 407 20.61 -5.15 8.69
C GLU A 407 19.44 -5.09 9.67
N ASP A 408 18.57 -4.09 9.53
CA ASP A 408 17.38 -3.93 10.35
C ASP A 408 16.25 -4.84 9.87
N ILE A 409 15.66 -5.57 10.83
CA ILE A 409 14.49 -6.40 10.58
C ILE A 409 13.24 -5.52 10.67
N PRO A 410 12.38 -5.49 9.65
CA PRO A 410 11.12 -4.75 9.70
C PRO A 410 10.28 -5.15 10.90
N ALA A 411 9.82 -4.16 11.68
CA ALA A 411 9.16 -4.39 12.96
C ALA A 411 7.90 -5.25 12.84
N LEU A 412 7.12 -5.06 11.77
CA LEU A 412 5.91 -5.85 11.54
C LEU A 412 6.24 -7.28 11.12
N LEU A 413 7.24 -7.51 10.27
CA LEU A 413 7.70 -8.86 9.94
C LEU A 413 8.14 -9.60 11.22
N GLN A 414 8.92 -8.96 12.08
CA GLN A 414 9.32 -9.52 13.37
C GLN A 414 8.11 -9.81 14.29
N GLN A 415 7.09 -8.95 14.29
CA GLN A 415 5.86 -9.21 15.03
C GLN A 415 5.11 -10.44 14.50
N GLN A 416 5.07 -10.65 13.18
CA GLN A 416 4.44 -11.82 12.57
C GLN A 416 5.19 -13.12 12.92
N THR A 417 6.52 -13.13 12.85
CA THR A 417 7.32 -14.31 13.23
C THR A 417 7.20 -14.61 14.73
N ASN A 418 7.25 -13.58 15.58
CA ASN A 418 7.06 -13.72 17.03
C ASN A 418 5.69 -14.31 17.39
N LEU A 419 4.64 -13.95 16.65
CA LEU A 419 3.31 -14.52 16.83
C LEU A 419 3.30 -16.01 16.55
N VAL A 420 3.85 -16.42 15.41
CA VAL A 420 3.92 -17.83 15.02
C VAL A 420 4.76 -18.61 16.02
N HIS A 421 5.92 -18.07 16.42
CA HIS A 421 6.76 -18.67 17.44
C HIS A 421 6.02 -18.86 18.77
N SER A 422 5.33 -17.82 19.25
CA SER A 422 4.59 -17.86 20.52
C SER A 422 3.54 -18.96 20.51
N VAL A 423 2.80 -19.10 19.41
CA VAL A 423 1.76 -20.13 19.26
C VAL A 423 2.37 -21.53 19.18
N LEU A 424 3.37 -21.74 18.31
CA LEU A 424 3.99 -23.05 18.14
C LEU A 424 4.73 -23.51 19.40
N SER A 425 5.44 -22.60 20.07
CA SER A 425 6.09 -22.87 21.36
C SER A 425 5.05 -23.24 22.42
N ALA A 426 3.95 -22.50 22.49
CA ALA A 426 2.91 -22.78 23.46
C ALA A 426 2.19 -24.11 23.20
N LEU A 427 1.96 -24.50 21.94
CA LEU A 427 1.29 -25.76 21.58
C LEU A 427 2.23 -26.98 21.63
N PHE A 428 3.48 -26.85 21.18
CA PHE A 428 4.37 -27.98 20.91
C PHE A 428 5.69 -27.95 21.72
N GLY A 429 5.92 -26.91 22.53
CA GLY A 429 7.12 -26.74 23.36
C GLY A 429 8.39 -26.62 22.51
N GLU A 430 8.30 -25.92 21.38
CA GLU A 430 9.36 -25.82 20.38
C GLU A 430 10.23 -24.58 20.56
N GLU A 431 11.50 -24.73 20.20
CA GLU A 431 12.43 -23.62 19.98
C GLU A 431 12.03 -22.80 18.74
N GLU A 432 12.73 -21.71 18.50
CA GLU A 432 12.50 -20.84 17.35
C GLU A 432 12.76 -21.59 16.02
N ARG A 433 11.71 -21.71 15.18
CA ARG A 433 11.72 -22.43 13.89
C ARG A 433 11.66 -21.50 12.69
N ILE A 434 11.58 -20.19 12.92
CA ILE A 434 11.60 -19.16 11.89
C ILE A 434 12.85 -18.33 12.12
N HIS A 435 13.66 -18.16 11.09
CA HIS A 435 14.87 -17.36 11.19
C HIS A 435 14.88 -16.30 10.11
N ILE A 436 15.02 -15.04 10.49
CA ILE A 436 15.29 -13.94 9.57
C ILE A 436 16.81 -13.79 9.50
N LEU A 437 17.38 -13.97 8.30
CA LEU A 437 18.81 -14.16 8.12
C LEU A 437 19.32 -13.37 6.90
N GLN A 438 20.55 -12.90 7.01
CA GLN A 438 21.32 -12.46 5.86
C GLN A 438 21.67 -13.65 4.95
N PRO A 439 21.72 -13.49 3.62
CA PRO A 439 22.03 -14.57 2.68
C PRO A 439 23.31 -15.35 3.00
N GLU A 440 24.35 -14.67 3.48
CA GLU A 440 25.62 -15.28 3.91
C GLU A 440 25.49 -16.28 5.05
N SER A 441 24.51 -16.07 5.94
CA SER A 441 24.32 -16.89 7.13
C SER A 441 23.45 -18.12 6.87
N LEU A 442 22.77 -18.18 5.72
CA LEU A 442 21.82 -19.25 5.40
C LEU A 442 22.50 -20.62 5.39
N THR A 443 23.66 -20.78 4.76
CA THR A 443 24.35 -22.07 4.69
C THR A 443 24.66 -22.64 6.07
N LYS A 444 25.06 -21.78 7.02
CA LYS A 444 25.30 -22.17 8.42
C LYS A 444 23.98 -22.57 9.10
N ALA A 445 22.89 -21.84 8.86
CA ALA A 445 21.58 -22.21 9.38
C ALA A 445 21.10 -23.56 8.83
N LEU A 446 21.22 -23.78 7.52
CA LEU A 446 20.82 -25.02 6.85
C LEU A 446 21.61 -26.24 7.35
N SER A 447 22.89 -26.06 7.70
CA SER A 447 23.73 -27.14 8.25
C SER A 447 23.34 -27.60 9.66
N ARG A 448 22.53 -26.83 10.39
CA ARG A 448 22.07 -27.23 11.72
C ARG A 448 20.97 -28.30 11.59
N PRO A 449 21.11 -29.44 12.30
CA PRO A 449 20.12 -30.52 12.24
C PRO A 449 18.77 -30.05 12.79
N LEU A 450 17.70 -30.50 12.16
CA LEU A 450 16.32 -30.26 12.61
C LEU A 450 16.06 -31.11 13.85
N GLN A 451 15.78 -30.47 15.00
CA GLN A 451 15.66 -31.18 16.28
C GLN A 451 14.30 -31.87 16.51
N LYS A 452 13.26 -31.61 15.69
CA LYS A 452 11.91 -32.18 15.88
C LYS A 452 11.26 -32.65 14.57
N LYS A 453 10.39 -33.66 14.68
CA LYS A 453 9.58 -34.20 13.57
C LYS A 453 8.46 -33.23 13.20
N SER A 454 8.17 -33.10 11.90
CA SER A 454 7.07 -32.30 11.39
C SER A 454 5.71 -32.74 11.91
N LEU A 455 4.77 -31.81 11.85
CA LEU A 455 3.37 -32.01 12.18
C LEU A 455 2.75 -33.09 11.28
N TYR A 456 1.94 -33.98 11.86
CA TYR A 456 1.20 -35.01 11.13
C TYR A 456 -0.13 -35.31 11.83
N PRO A 457 -1.25 -35.54 11.10
CA PRO A 457 -1.42 -35.46 9.64
C PRO A 457 -1.16 -34.06 9.07
N LEU A 458 -1.09 -33.90 7.75
CA LEU A 458 -0.90 -32.58 7.13
C LEU A 458 -2.24 -31.86 6.94
N TYR A 459 -2.19 -30.54 6.82
CA TYR A 459 -3.36 -29.72 6.51
C TYR A 459 -3.71 -29.83 5.02
N HIS A 460 -5.00 -29.92 4.69
CA HIS A 460 -5.48 -30.16 3.32
C HIS A 460 -6.63 -29.22 2.91
N ASP A 461 -6.90 -28.16 3.67
CA ASP A 461 -7.90 -27.16 3.32
C ASP A 461 -7.22 -25.96 2.62
N PHE A 462 -7.33 -25.94 1.29
CA PHE A 462 -6.81 -24.89 0.42
C PHE A 462 -7.87 -23.84 0.03
N SER A 463 -9.07 -23.86 0.63
CA SER A 463 -10.06 -22.81 0.40
C SER A 463 -9.58 -21.48 1.00
N PHE A 464 -9.86 -20.33 0.38
CA PHE A 464 -9.48 -19.04 0.96
C PHE A 464 -10.63 -18.05 0.89
N THR A 465 -10.91 -17.39 2.02
CA THR A 465 -11.92 -16.34 2.13
C THR A 465 -11.26 -15.03 2.51
N ASN A 466 -10.55 -15.03 3.64
CA ASN A 466 -9.73 -13.93 4.13
C ASN A 466 -8.68 -14.49 5.10
N ARG A 467 -7.69 -13.68 5.48
CA ARG A 467 -6.59 -14.15 6.35
C ARG A 467 -7.09 -14.65 7.69
N ARG A 468 -8.11 -13.99 8.25
CA ARG A 468 -8.54 -14.25 9.61
C ARG A 468 -9.27 -15.58 9.72
N GLU A 469 -10.12 -15.90 8.75
CA GLU A 469 -10.75 -17.22 8.64
C GLU A 469 -9.73 -18.31 8.35
N LYS A 470 -8.78 -18.08 7.45
CA LYS A 470 -7.71 -19.05 7.16
C LYS A 470 -6.86 -19.32 8.41
N ILE A 471 -6.46 -18.28 9.15
CA ILE A 471 -5.78 -18.43 10.45
C ILE A 471 -6.65 -19.23 11.43
N ALA A 472 -7.96 -18.95 11.51
CA ALA A 472 -8.85 -19.68 12.41
C ALA A 472 -8.87 -21.19 12.10
N HIS A 473 -8.94 -21.56 10.83
CA HIS A 473 -8.92 -22.96 10.39
C HIS A 473 -7.57 -23.63 10.72
N ILE A 474 -6.46 -22.95 10.40
CA ILE A 474 -5.11 -23.45 10.66
C ILE A 474 -4.87 -23.61 12.17
N LEU A 475 -5.19 -22.60 12.97
CA LEU A 475 -5.04 -22.67 14.43
C LEU A 475 -5.91 -23.77 15.04
N SER A 476 -7.15 -23.94 14.58
CA SER A 476 -7.99 -25.05 15.03
C SER A 476 -7.37 -26.40 14.68
N PHE A 477 -6.76 -26.53 13.51
CA PHE A 477 -6.05 -27.73 13.09
C PHE A 477 -4.83 -28.00 13.99
N LEU A 478 -3.97 -26.99 14.20
CA LEU A 478 -2.79 -27.10 15.06
C LEU A 478 -3.16 -27.46 16.51
N CYS A 479 -4.26 -26.90 17.04
CA CYS A 479 -4.75 -27.24 18.37
C CYS A 479 -5.13 -28.72 18.50
N ARG A 480 -5.77 -29.31 17.47
CA ARG A 480 -6.14 -30.74 17.47
C ARG A 480 -4.92 -31.66 17.46
N GLN A 481 -3.77 -31.18 16.97
CA GLN A 481 -2.52 -31.93 16.95
C GLN A 481 -1.70 -31.81 18.23
N SER A 482 -1.94 -30.76 19.02
CA SER A 482 -1.24 -30.56 20.28
C SER A 482 -1.73 -31.54 21.34
N LYS A 483 -0.81 -32.01 22.19
CA LYS A 483 -1.16 -32.74 23.42
C LYS A 483 -1.78 -31.84 24.48
N LYS A 484 -1.64 -30.51 24.34
CA LYS A 484 -2.21 -29.53 25.28
C LYS A 484 -3.64 -29.21 24.88
N LYS A 485 -4.58 -29.50 25.79
CA LYS A 485 -6.02 -29.29 25.54
C LYS A 485 -6.45 -27.83 25.58
N GLN A 486 -5.73 -26.99 26.33
CA GLN A 486 -6.02 -25.57 26.47
C GLN A 486 -4.73 -24.81 26.71
N VAL A 487 -4.53 -23.73 25.95
CA VAL A 487 -3.42 -22.80 26.10
C VAL A 487 -3.98 -21.38 26.04
N ARG A 488 -3.53 -20.50 26.94
CA ARG A 488 -3.90 -19.09 26.93
C ARG A 488 -2.64 -18.24 26.83
N LEU A 489 -2.63 -17.33 25.88
CA LEU A 489 -1.56 -16.37 25.64
C LEU A 489 -2.12 -14.95 25.76
N THR A 490 -1.37 -14.04 26.36
CA THR A 490 -1.75 -12.66 26.60
C THR A 490 -0.60 -11.71 26.28
N GLY A 491 -0.90 -10.45 25.97
CA GLY A 491 0.10 -9.44 25.61
C GLY A 491 0.51 -9.49 24.14
N ALA A 492 1.49 -8.68 23.76
CA ALA A 492 2.09 -8.77 22.44
C ALA A 492 2.84 -10.11 22.28
N PRO A 493 2.81 -10.76 21.10
CA PRO A 493 2.18 -10.33 19.83
C PRO A 493 0.74 -10.84 19.62
N VAL A 494 0.13 -11.50 20.61
CA VAL A 494 -1.21 -12.14 20.50
C VAL A 494 -2.38 -11.21 20.83
N ALA A 495 -2.12 -9.97 21.23
CA ALA A 495 -3.15 -8.99 21.60
C ALA A 495 -4.11 -8.61 20.45
N GLN A 496 -3.75 -8.91 19.21
CA GLN A 496 -4.63 -8.80 18.03
C GLN A 496 -5.75 -9.86 17.97
N PHE A 497 -5.72 -10.86 18.86
CA PHE A 497 -6.83 -11.78 19.09
C PHE A 497 -7.51 -11.40 20.38
N GLY A 498 -8.76 -11.80 20.56
CA GLY A 498 -9.38 -11.62 21.86
C GLY A 498 -10.84 -12.00 21.92
N ASN A 499 -11.32 -12.04 23.15
CA ASN A 499 -12.74 -12.03 23.42
C ASN A 499 -13.23 -10.58 23.49
N ILE A 500 -14.53 -10.44 23.55
CA ILE A 500 -15.21 -9.23 23.98
C ILE A 500 -16.17 -9.65 25.09
N HIS A 501 -16.31 -8.79 26.09
CA HIS A 501 -17.25 -8.98 27.18
C HIS A 501 -18.44 -8.07 26.97
N PHE A 502 -19.65 -8.61 27.13
CA PHE A 502 -20.89 -7.85 27.17
C PHE A 502 -21.41 -7.77 28.61
N ASP A 503 -21.70 -6.57 29.05
CA ASP A 503 -22.57 -6.31 30.18
C ASP A 503 -24.02 -6.50 29.72
N THR A 504 -24.60 -7.66 30.08
CA THR A 504 -25.95 -8.07 29.64
C THR A 504 -27.05 -7.22 30.24
N ASP A 505 -26.78 -6.53 31.35
CA ASP A 505 -27.75 -5.67 32.02
C ASP A 505 -27.86 -4.31 31.31
N LYS A 506 -26.75 -3.84 30.73
CA LYS A 506 -26.70 -2.60 29.94
C LYS A 506 -27.03 -2.78 28.48
N CYS A 507 -26.74 -3.95 27.90
CA CYS A 507 -26.94 -4.18 26.48
C CYS A 507 -28.42 -4.09 26.08
N THR A 508 -28.76 -3.11 25.26
CA THR A 508 -30.12 -2.92 24.73
C THR A 508 -30.41 -3.74 23.47
N LEU A 509 -29.41 -4.48 22.96
CA LEU A 509 -29.47 -5.26 21.73
C LEU A 509 -29.78 -4.42 20.47
N CYS A 510 -29.25 -3.20 20.40
CA CYS A 510 -29.46 -2.29 19.27
C CYS A 510 -28.74 -2.72 17.97
N ASN A 511 -27.87 -3.73 18.04
CA ASN A 511 -27.10 -4.30 16.94
C ASN A 511 -26.13 -3.34 16.21
N ALA A 512 -25.85 -2.14 16.75
CA ALA A 512 -24.88 -1.21 16.16
C ALA A 512 -23.47 -1.84 16.05
N CYS A 513 -23.03 -2.56 17.08
CA CYS A 513 -21.76 -3.27 17.09
C CYS A 513 -21.68 -4.41 16.06
N VAL A 514 -22.81 -5.11 15.82
CA VAL A 514 -22.91 -6.16 14.80
C VAL A 514 -22.84 -5.53 13.42
N GLY A 515 -23.55 -4.43 13.19
CA GLY A 515 -23.62 -3.74 11.90
C GLY A 515 -22.27 -3.20 11.40
N GLU A 516 -21.35 -2.83 12.29
CA GLU A 516 -20.02 -2.36 11.90
C GLU A 516 -18.96 -3.49 11.82
N CYS A 517 -19.24 -4.69 12.35
CA CYS A 517 -18.26 -5.78 12.38
C CYS A 517 -18.17 -6.52 11.04
N ARG A 518 -17.43 -5.97 10.07
CA ARG A 518 -17.36 -6.53 8.69
C ARG A 518 -16.65 -7.89 8.56
N ILE A 519 -15.95 -8.33 9.60
CA ILE A 519 -15.28 -9.64 9.65
C ILE A 519 -16.15 -10.72 10.28
N SER A 520 -17.42 -10.39 10.56
CA SER A 520 -18.40 -11.33 11.12
C SER A 520 -17.93 -12.00 12.41
N ALA A 521 -17.09 -11.31 13.19
CA ALA A 521 -16.75 -11.74 14.54
C ALA A 521 -17.93 -11.55 15.49
N LEU A 522 -18.84 -10.63 15.16
CA LEU A 522 -20.13 -10.40 15.81
C LEU A 522 -21.26 -10.68 14.81
N THR A 523 -22.27 -11.41 15.26
CA THR A 523 -23.46 -11.76 14.46
C THR A 523 -24.72 -11.58 15.32
N ALA A 524 -25.85 -11.33 14.67
CA ALA A 524 -27.15 -11.22 15.34
C ALA A 524 -28.01 -12.45 15.02
N ASP A 525 -28.60 -13.06 16.04
CA ASP A 525 -29.66 -14.04 15.92
C ASP A 525 -31.00 -13.34 16.14
N SER A 526 -31.65 -12.98 15.03
CA SER A 526 -32.95 -12.30 15.02
C SER A 526 -34.07 -13.15 15.60
N ASN A 527 -33.97 -14.49 15.56
CA ASN A 527 -35.02 -15.38 16.05
C ASN A 527 -35.00 -15.46 17.57
N ASN A 528 -33.80 -15.49 18.16
CA ASN A 528 -33.62 -15.61 19.61
C ASN A 528 -33.33 -14.29 20.32
N PHE A 529 -33.33 -13.17 19.59
CA PHE A 529 -32.95 -11.84 20.12
C PHE A 529 -31.63 -11.90 20.86
N ALA A 530 -30.60 -12.42 20.17
CA ALA A 530 -29.28 -12.62 20.76
C ALA A 530 -28.16 -12.07 19.87
N ILE A 531 -27.07 -11.66 20.51
CA ILE A 531 -25.81 -11.33 19.84
C ILE A 531 -24.82 -12.45 20.12
N HIS A 532 -24.17 -12.91 19.06
CA HIS A 532 -23.18 -13.96 19.07
C HIS A 532 -21.80 -13.40 18.72
N HIS A 533 -20.76 -14.02 19.26
CA HIS A 533 -19.38 -13.64 19.03
C HIS A 533 -18.52 -14.87 18.72
N LYS A 534 -17.70 -14.79 17.68
CA LYS A 534 -16.70 -15.79 17.30
C LYS A 534 -15.29 -15.25 17.58
N PRO A 535 -14.68 -15.56 18.74
CA PRO A 535 -13.48 -14.89 19.23
C PRO A 535 -12.26 -14.96 18.30
N VAL A 536 -12.06 -16.10 17.65
CA VAL A 536 -10.93 -16.27 16.73
C VAL A 536 -10.98 -15.30 15.54
N LEU A 537 -12.16 -14.82 15.14
CA LEU A 537 -12.29 -13.83 14.07
C LEU A 537 -12.04 -12.40 14.55
N CYS A 538 -12.25 -12.09 15.83
CA CYS A 538 -12.12 -10.73 16.34
C CYS A 538 -10.67 -10.21 16.24
N VAL A 539 -10.46 -9.09 15.55
CA VAL A 539 -9.13 -8.42 15.40
C VAL A 539 -8.87 -7.35 16.47
N GLN A 540 -9.74 -7.25 17.49
CA GLN A 540 -9.63 -6.29 18.58
C GLN A 540 -9.55 -4.82 18.12
N CYS A 541 -10.28 -4.46 17.05
CA CYS A 541 -10.28 -3.10 16.49
C CYS A 541 -10.97 -2.04 17.36
N GLY A 542 -11.73 -2.45 18.39
CA GLY A 542 -12.39 -1.52 19.30
C GLY A 542 -13.66 -0.84 18.78
N SER A 543 -14.01 -0.96 17.50
CA SER A 543 -15.19 -0.29 16.92
C SER A 543 -16.50 -0.61 17.66
N CYS A 544 -16.66 -1.83 18.17
CA CYS A 544 -17.84 -2.23 18.94
C CYS A 544 -17.95 -1.52 20.29
N VAL A 545 -16.83 -1.20 20.94
CA VAL A 545 -16.80 -0.46 22.21
C VAL A 545 -17.22 0.98 21.97
N GLU A 546 -16.62 1.63 20.97
CA GLU A 546 -16.86 3.04 20.65
C GLU A 546 -18.29 3.28 20.14
N LEU A 547 -18.88 2.32 19.42
CA LEU A 547 -20.25 2.40 18.94
C LEU A 547 -21.32 2.10 19.98
N CYS A 548 -20.96 1.56 21.15
CA CYS A 548 -21.96 1.13 22.12
C CYS A 548 -22.51 2.34 22.91
N PRO A 549 -23.77 2.75 22.72
CA PRO A 549 -24.31 3.94 23.40
C PRO A 549 -24.56 3.72 24.90
N GLU A 550 -24.48 2.48 25.37
CA GLU A 550 -24.72 2.08 26.76
C GLU A 550 -23.43 1.64 27.48
N ASP A 551 -22.26 1.80 26.85
CA ASP A 551 -20.96 1.35 27.38
C ASP A 551 -20.97 -0.11 27.86
N ALA A 552 -21.67 -0.98 27.12
CA ALA A 552 -21.93 -2.36 27.49
C ALA A 552 -20.86 -3.35 27.01
N ILE A 553 -19.83 -2.89 26.29
CA ILE A 553 -18.85 -3.77 25.62
C ILE A 553 -17.44 -3.42 26.09
N THR A 554 -16.63 -4.44 26.40
CA THR A 554 -15.21 -4.27 26.75
C THR A 554 -14.34 -5.28 26.01
N LEU A 555 -13.18 -4.85 25.51
CA LEU A 555 -12.21 -5.74 24.85
C LEU A 555 -11.50 -6.63 25.87
N GLN A 556 -11.21 -7.88 25.48
CA GLN A 556 -10.39 -8.82 26.25
C GLN A 556 -9.31 -9.43 25.35
N PRO A 557 -8.20 -8.70 25.10
CA PRO A 557 -7.12 -9.15 24.24
C PRO A 557 -6.46 -10.43 24.74
N GLY A 558 -6.03 -11.28 23.80
CA GLY A 558 -5.34 -12.53 24.06
C GLY A 558 -5.87 -13.67 23.19
N LEU A 559 -5.03 -14.69 23.02
CA LEU A 559 -5.33 -15.86 22.23
C LEU A 559 -5.59 -17.06 23.16
N SER A 560 -6.80 -17.62 23.09
CA SER A 560 -7.17 -18.83 23.82
C SER A 560 -7.25 -20.01 22.85
N LEU A 561 -6.26 -20.89 22.84
CA LEU A 561 -6.22 -22.07 22.00
C LEU A 561 -6.99 -23.21 22.70
N SER A 562 -8.31 -23.17 22.57
CA SER A 562 -9.26 -24.16 23.09
C SER A 562 -10.41 -24.34 22.11
N PRO A 563 -11.09 -25.50 22.03
CA PRO A 563 -12.20 -25.73 21.10
C PRO A 563 -13.25 -24.59 21.11
N THR A 564 -13.62 -24.14 22.30
CA THR A 564 -14.64 -23.10 22.47
C THR A 564 -14.21 -21.71 21.96
N PHE A 565 -12.93 -21.46 21.67
CA PHE A 565 -12.49 -20.17 21.10
C PHE A 565 -12.72 -20.09 19.59
N PHE A 566 -12.80 -21.24 18.93
CA PHE A 566 -13.08 -21.36 17.50
C PHE A 566 -14.59 -21.40 17.21
N GLU A 567 -15.40 -21.61 18.24
CA GLU A 567 -16.86 -21.67 18.17
C GLU A 567 -17.48 -20.29 18.35
N GLU A 568 -18.67 -20.13 17.77
CA GLU A 568 -19.52 -18.98 17.99
C GLU A 568 -20.24 -19.11 19.35
N LYS A 569 -20.26 -18.03 20.13
CA LYS A 569 -20.83 -18.00 21.47
C LYS A 569 -21.80 -16.85 21.64
N LYS A 570 -22.98 -17.15 22.17
CA LYS A 570 -23.94 -16.15 22.64
C LYS A 570 -23.30 -15.26 23.71
N GLN A 571 -23.33 -13.95 23.51
CA GLN A 571 -22.79 -12.95 24.44
C GLN A 571 -23.89 -12.19 25.18
N ALA A 572 -24.94 -11.81 24.48
CA ALA A 572 -26.07 -11.09 25.03
C ALA A 572 -27.37 -11.64 24.46
N GLN A 573 -28.43 -11.60 25.26
CA GLN A 573 -29.78 -11.94 24.84
C GLN A 573 -30.75 -11.00 25.54
N ALA A 574 -31.77 -10.55 24.83
CA ALA A 574 -32.76 -9.65 25.38
C ALA A 574 -34.17 -10.23 25.23
N GLU A 575 -35.05 -9.86 26.15
CA GLU A 575 -36.45 -10.27 26.08
C GLU A 575 -37.22 -9.38 25.10
N PRO A 576 -37.91 -9.94 24.10
CA PRO A 576 -38.68 -9.16 23.14
C PRO A 576 -39.93 -8.55 23.76
N VAL A 577 -40.24 -7.32 23.37
CA VAL A 577 -41.49 -6.63 23.70
C VAL A 577 -42.46 -6.82 22.54
N HIS A 578 -43.65 -7.28 22.88
CA HIS A 578 -44.75 -7.49 21.95
C HIS A 578 -45.75 -6.34 22.06
N CYS A 579 -46.26 -5.88 20.92
CA CYS A 579 -47.35 -4.91 20.88
C CYS A 579 -48.57 -5.48 21.60
N ILE A 580 -49.15 -4.72 22.52
CA ILE A 580 -50.35 -5.16 23.27
C ILE A 580 -51.60 -5.30 22.40
N GLU A 581 -51.62 -4.68 21.22
CA GLU A 581 -52.76 -4.73 20.27
C GLU A 581 -52.60 -5.87 19.26
N CYS A 582 -51.47 -5.91 18.54
CA CYS A 582 -51.30 -6.82 17.40
C CYS A 582 -50.28 -7.96 17.64
N GLY A 583 -49.61 -7.99 18.79
CA GLY A 583 -48.58 -8.99 19.11
C GLY A 583 -47.25 -8.83 18.37
N LYS A 584 -47.11 -7.89 17.42
CA LYS A 584 -45.85 -7.64 16.69
C LYS A 584 -44.71 -7.31 17.67
N VAL A 585 -43.57 -7.98 17.53
CA VAL A 585 -42.34 -7.61 18.25
C VAL A 585 -41.79 -6.30 17.68
N PHE A 586 -41.51 -5.32 18.53
CA PHE A 586 -41.04 -4.00 18.09
C PHE A 586 -39.81 -3.47 18.85
N GLY A 587 -39.30 -4.22 19.82
CA GLY A 587 -38.13 -3.83 20.59
C GLY A 587 -37.79 -4.84 21.69
N THR A 588 -36.83 -4.48 22.53
CA THR A 588 -36.42 -5.27 23.70
C THR A 588 -36.86 -4.57 24.98
N LYS A 589 -37.02 -5.33 26.08
CA LYS A 589 -37.41 -4.75 27.37
C LYS A 589 -36.41 -3.69 27.84
N GLN A 590 -35.12 -3.93 27.66
CA GLN A 590 -34.04 -3.00 27.99
C GLN A 590 -34.15 -1.70 27.18
N SER A 591 -34.37 -1.80 25.86
CA SER A 591 -34.54 -0.64 24.98
C SER A 591 -35.77 0.19 25.34
N LEU A 592 -36.91 -0.47 25.60
CA LEU A 592 -38.14 0.21 26.03
C LEU A 592 -37.92 0.94 27.37
N THR A 593 -37.33 0.26 28.36
CA THR A 593 -37.00 0.84 29.68
C THR A 593 -36.08 2.05 29.54
N ARG A 594 -35.09 1.99 28.64
CA ARG A 594 -34.18 3.09 28.35
C ARG A 594 -34.90 4.29 27.76
N VAL A 595 -35.73 4.09 26.74
CA VAL A 595 -36.51 5.15 26.09
C VAL A 595 -37.44 5.83 27.09
N MET A 596 -38.18 5.06 27.90
CA MET A 596 -39.02 5.61 28.96
C MET A 596 -38.21 6.46 29.94
N THR A 597 -37.05 5.96 30.39
CA THR A 597 -36.18 6.71 31.31
C THR A 597 -35.70 8.03 30.72
N VAL A 598 -35.32 8.05 29.43
CA VAL A 598 -34.89 9.28 28.73
C VAL A 598 -36.03 10.28 28.59
N LEU A 599 -37.22 9.83 28.19
CA LEU A 599 -38.38 10.70 27.99
C LEU A 599 -38.89 11.28 29.31
N THR A 600 -38.94 10.46 30.38
CA THR A 600 -39.27 10.93 31.73
C THR A 600 -38.29 11.98 32.20
N LYS A 601 -36.97 11.78 32.02
CA LYS A 601 -35.95 12.76 32.40
C LYS A 601 -36.08 14.08 31.64
N LYS A 602 -36.62 14.07 30.42
CA LYS A 602 -36.87 15.27 29.60
C LYS A 602 -38.25 15.89 29.81
N ASN A 603 -39.07 15.38 30.73
CA ASN A 603 -40.48 15.76 30.92
C ASN A 603 -41.32 15.63 29.63
N LEU A 604 -40.98 14.67 28.77
CA LEU A 604 -41.69 14.37 27.52
C LEU A 604 -42.56 13.11 27.63
N TRP A 605 -42.69 12.56 28.84
CA TRP A 605 -43.43 11.35 29.14
C TRP A 605 -44.52 11.62 30.19
N ASP A 606 -45.75 11.20 29.90
CA ASP A 606 -46.84 11.10 30.88
C ASP A 606 -47.34 9.66 30.93
N SER A 607 -47.33 9.07 32.14
CA SER A 607 -47.78 7.71 32.42
C SER A 607 -49.26 7.46 32.10
N GLN A 608 -50.06 8.52 31.89
CA GLN A 608 -51.49 8.38 31.60
C GLN A 608 -51.80 7.94 30.16
N ASN A 609 -50.84 8.01 29.24
CA ASN A 609 -51.05 7.63 27.83
C ASN A 609 -49.88 6.76 27.33
N ASP A 610 -49.91 5.45 27.65
CA ASP A 610 -48.82 4.50 27.37
C ASP A 610 -48.75 4.11 25.87
N LEU A 611 -48.39 5.08 25.05
CA LEU A 611 -48.20 4.89 23.61
C LEU A 611 -46.98 4.03 23.28
N LEU A 612 -46.01 3.86 24.19
CA LEU A 612 -44.82 3.06 23.89
C LEU A 612 -45.04 1.55 23.98
N SER A 613 -46.11 1.09 24.63
CA SER A 613 -46.51 -0.33 24.63
C SER A 613 -47.06 -0.81 23.28
N TYR A 614 -47.26 0.09 22.31
CA TYR A 614 -47.70 -0.23 20.95
C TYR A 614 -46.53 -0.20 19.95
N CYS A 615 -46.58 -1.07 18.94
CA CYS A 615 -45.66 -1.01 17.81
C CYS A 615 -45.84 0.27 16.99
N ASP A 616 -44.88 0.55 16.10
CA ASP A 616 -44.89 1.67 15.16
C ASP A 616 -46.24 1.89 14.47
N THR A 617 -46.88 0.83 13.98
CA THR A 617 -48.18 0.93 13.28
C THR A 617 -49.35 1.21 14.24
N CYS A 618 -49.50 0.39 15.29
CA CYS A 618 -50.62 0.54 16.23
C CYS A 618 -50.53 1.85 17.03
N ARG A 619 -49.32 2.35 17.31
CA ARG A 619 -49.10 3.62 18.00
C ARG A 619 -49.68 4.79 17.21
N VAL A 620 -49.47 4.83 15.90
CA VAL A 620 -50.03 5.88 15.03
C VAL A 620 -51.56 5.85 15.08
N VAL A 621 -52.16 4.65 14.98
CA VAL A 621 -53.62 4.48 15.09
C VAL A 621 -54.14 5.03 16.42
N LYS A 622 -53.51 4.68 17.56
CA LYS A 622 -53.91 5.16 18.89
C LYS A 622 -53.77 6.68 19.04
N ILE A 623 -52.76 7.29 18.44
CA ILE A 623 -52.61 8.75 18.41
C ILE A 623 -53.81 9.40 17.69
N PHE A 624 -54.22 8.88 16.54
CA PHE A 624 -55.39 9.42 15.81
C PHE A 624 -56.72 9.15 16.54
N GLU A 625 -56.88 8.00 17.18
CA GLU A 625 -58.06 7.71 18.02
C GLU A 625 -58.17 8.66 19.22
N ALA A 626 -57.03 9.08 19.80
CA ALA A 626 -56.99 10.03 20.90
C ALA A 626 -57.27 11.48 20.48
N HIS A 627 -57.02 11.87 19.22
CA HIS A 627 -57.31 13.21 18.70
C HIS A 627 -58.76 13.38 18.22
N ASN A 628 -59.48 12.28 17.98
CA ASN A 628 -60.88 12.27 17.56
C ASN A 628 -61.89 12.11 18.71
N LYS A 629 -61.40 12.10 19.96
CA LYS A 629 -62.18 12.21 21.21
C LYS A 629 -61.99 13.59 21.79
#